data_AF-A0A0F9SHH5-F1
#
_entry.id   AF-A0A0F9SHH5-F1
#
_cell.length_a   1.000
_cell.length_b   1.000
_cell.length_c   1.000
_cell.angle_alpha   90.00
_cell.angle_beta   90.00
_cell.angle_gamma   90.00
#
_symmetry.space_group_name_H-M   'P 1'
#
loop_
_entity.id
_entity.type
_entity.pdbx_description
1 polymer ?
#
loop_
_entity_poly.entity_id
_entity_poly.type
_entity_poly.pdbx_seq_one_letter_code
_entity_poly.pdbx_strand_id
1 'polypeptide(L)'
;MSKTNRTIKDFEEAVIKKKITEWFIRNCLLCEYPLRFVFSIKGENVSVGFDAGCDCVRQRGPIHKRRMKSVKYQYDLQSNRKVIDEYDQFWGFNGVSDD
;
A
#
# COMPACT_ATOMS: atom_id res chain seq x y z
N MET A 1 -13.84 -14.60 9.59
CA MET A 1 -13.36 -15.05 8.27
C MET A 1 -12.06 -14.33 7.97
N SER A 2 -11.09 -15.08 7.43
CA SER A 2 -9.64 -14.88 7.52
C SER A 2 -9.15 -13.45 7.26
N LYS A 3 -8.09 -13.06 7.99
CA LYS A 3 -7.15 -12.03 7.57
C LYS A 3 -6.65 -12.43 6.18
N THR A 4 -7.29 -11.87 5.17
CA THR A 4 -6.87 -11.76 3.77
C THR A 4 -5.62 -12.58 3.42
N ASN A 5 -5.80 -13.72 2.75
CA ASN A 5 -4.75 -14.62 2.27
C ASN A 5 -3.82 -13.99 1.21
N ARG A 6 -3.76 -12.65 1.12
CA ARG A 6 -3.01 -11.92 0.11
C ARG A 6 -1.51 -12.08 0.34
N THR A 7 -0.84 -12.64 -0.65
CA THR A 7 0.60 -12.83 -0.65
C THR A 7 1.31 -11.54 -1.08
N ILE A 8 2.61 -11.41 -0.81
CA ILE A 8 3.42 -10.29 -1.35
C ILE A 8 3.32 -10.21 -2.88
N LYS A 9 3.26 -11.37 -3.55
CA LYS A 9 3.18 -11.47 -5.00
C LYS A 9 1.88 -10.87 -5.54
N ASP A 10 0.77 -11.06 -4.85
CA ASP A 10 -0.54 -10.51 -5.25
C ASP A 10 -0.49 -8.98 -5.32
N PHE A 11 0.24 -8.33 -4.40
CA PHE A 11 0.44 -6.88 -4.43
C PHE A 11 1.36 -6.45 -5.57
N GLU A 12 2.45 -7.18 -5.83
CA GLU A 12 3.35 -6.89 -6.97
C GLU A 12 2.61 -7.01 -8.31
N GLU A 13 1.86 -8.09 -8.49
CA GLU A 13 1.01 -8.31 -9.67
C GLU A 13 -0.06 -7.23 -9.80
N ALA A 14 -0.71 -6.82 -8.70
CA ALA A 14 -1.67 -5.73 -8.70
C ALA A 14 -1.03 -4.39 -9.11
N VAL A 15 0.15 -4.06 -8.58
CA VAL A 15 0.90 -2.85 -8.95
C VAL A 15 1.19 -2.84 -10.46
N ILE A 16 1.69 -3.96 -10.99
CA ILE A 16 2.04 -4.08 -12.41
C ILE A 16 0.78 -3.98 -13.28
N LYS A 17 -0.23 -4.83 -13.01
CA LYS A 17 -1.43 -4.96 -13.82
C LYS A 17 -2.27 -3.69 -13.84
N LYS A 18 -2.42 -3.04 -12.68
CA LYS A 18 -3.23 -1.83 -12.53
C LYS A 18 -2.43 -0.53 -12.65
N LYS A 19 -1.11 -0.62 -12.88
CA LYS A 19 -0.19 0.52 -12.96
C LYS A 19 -0.29 1.44 -11.73
N ILE A 20 -0.38 0.85 -10.53
CA ILE A 20 -0.50 1.60 -9.29
C ILE A 20 0.83 2.34 -9.06
N THR A 21 0.78 3.66 -8.96
CA THR A 21 1.95 4.51 -8.69
C THR A 21 2.05 4.93 -7.23
N GLU A 22 0.92 4.96 -6.53
CA GLU A 22 0.86 5.28 -5.11
C GLU A 22 -0.32 4.60 -4.41
N TRP A 23 -0.19 4.38 -3.11
CA TRP A 23 -1.28 3.95 -2.25
C TRP A 23 -1.31 4.80 -0.98
N PHE A 24 -2.36 5.60 -0.86
CA PHE A 24 -2.60 6.48 0.27
C PHE A 24 -2.98 5.69 1.53
N ILE A 25 -2.34 6.02 2.66
CA ILE A 25 -2.60 5.36 3.93
C ILE A 25 -3.45 6.24 4.85
N ARG A 26 -3.02 7.48 5.08
CA ARG A 26 -3.70 8.48 5.91
C ARG A 26 -3.00 9.82 5.83
N ASN A 27 -3.65 10.86 6.32
CA ASN A 27 -3.00 12.13 6.58
C ASN A 27 -2.15 12.07 7.87
N CYS A 28 -1.04 12.78 7.90
CA CYS A 28 -0.28 13.04 9.11
C CYS A 28 -1.18 13.79 10.10
N LEU A 29 -1.25 13.33 11.36
CA LEU A 29 -2.13 13.93 12.36
C LEU A 29 -1.72 15.34 12.80
N LEU A 30 -0.50 15.78 12.44
CA LEU A 30 0.06 17.05 12.89
C LEU A 30 0.08 18.14 11.81
N CYS A 31 0.29 17.78 10.54
CA CYS A 31 0.36 18.73 9.43
C CYS A 31 -0.46 18.30 8.20
N GLU A 32 -1.29 17.27 8.36
CA GLU A 32 -2.19 16.75 7.34
C GLU A 32 -1.53 16.22 6.06
N TYR A 33 -0.20 16.16 6.01
CA TYR A 33 0.55 15.64 4.86
C TYR A 33 0.10 14.20 4.50
N PRO A 34 -0.16 13.89 3.22
CA PRO A 34 -0.65 12.58 2.81
C PRO A 34 0.45 11.52 2.86
N LEU A 35 0.40 10.65 3.87
CA LEU A 35 1.33 9.53 4.02
C LEU A 35 0.93 8.41 3.06
N ARG A 36 1.88 7.94 2.24
CA ARG A 36 1.61 6.99 1.17
C ARG A 36 2.78 6.08 0.86
N PHE A 37 2.48 4.90 0.34
CA PHE A 37 3.47 4.13 -0.40
C PHE A 37 3.54 4.65 -1.84
N VAL A 38 4.74 4.66 -2.39
CA VAL A 38 5.00 5.05 -3.78
C VAL A 38 5.63 3.87 -4.49
N PHE A 39 5.20 3.58 -5.70
CA PHE A 39 5.61 2.44 -6.48
C PHE A 39 6.29 2.87 -7.77
N SER A 40 7.32 2.14 -8.19
CA SER A 40 7.92 2.33 -9.51
C SER A 40 8.17 0.97 -10.16
N ILE A 41 7.78 0.87 -11.42
CA ILE A 41 7.84 -0.37 -12.21
C ILE A 41 9.00 -0.25 -13.21
N LYS A 42 9.88 -1.25 -13.25
CA LYS A 42 10.94 -1.40 -14.26
C LYS A 42 10.87 -2.81 -14.84
N GLY A 43 10.23 -2.95 -16.00
CA GLY A 43 9.86 -4.27 -16.53
C GLY A 43 8.88 -4.96 -15.58
N GLU A 44 9.25 -6.14 -15.09
CA GLU A 44 8.46 -6.90 -14.10
C GLU A 44 8.86 -6.59 -12.64
N ASN A 45 9.86 -5.73 -12.43
CA ASN A 45 10.32 -5.40 -11.08
C ASN A 45 9.53 -4.23 -10.50
N VAL A 46 8.97 -4.42 -9.30
CA VAL A 46 8.33 -3.37 -8.50
C VAL A 46 9.28 -2.90 -7.40
N SER A 47 9.53 -1.59 -7.36
CA SER A 47 10.21 -0.93 -6.24
C SER A 47 9.21 -0.15 -5.41
N VAL A 48 9.42 -0.16 -4.09
CA VAL A 48 8.53 0.47 -3.11
C VAL A 48 9.28 1.54 -2.35
N GLY A 49 8.68 2.72 -2.28
CA GLY A 49 9.05 3.82 -1.41
C GLY A 49 7.93 4.13 -0.41
N PHE A 50 8.27 4.81 0.67
CA PHE A 50 7.29 5.43 1.56
C PHE A 50 7.55 6.93 1.62
N ASP A 51 6.56 7.69 1.22
CA ASP A 51 6.58 9.14 1.24
C ASP A 51 5.92 9.60 2.54
N ALA A 52 6.78 9.98 3.49
CA ALA A 52 6.35 10.56 4.75
C ALA A 52 6.26 12.08 4.67
N GLY A 53 6.99 12.71 3.73
CA GLY A 53 7.06 14.11 3.30
C GLY A 53 6.81 15.24 4.30
N CYS A 54 6.78 14.97 5.59
CA CYS A 54 6.24 15.88 6.59
C CYS A 54 7.27 16.27 7.64
N ASP A 55 7.23 17.53 8.05
CA ASP A 55 8.20 18.13 8.98
C ASP A 55 7.98 17.68 10.43
N CYS A 56 6.78 17.16 10.72
CA CYS A 56 6.39 16.76 12.05
C CYS A 56 7.16 15.55 12.59
N VAL A 57 7.76 14.73 11.74
CA VAL A 57 8.53 13.55 12.15
C VAL A 57 10.05 13.80 12.21
N ARG A 58 10.51 15.06 12.06
CA ARG A 58 11.94 15.41 11.82
C ARG A 58 12.57 14.64 10.63
N GLN A 59 11.76 13.92 9.87
CA GLN A 59 12.11 13.20 8.65
C GLN A 59 11.60 14.01 7.46
N ARG A 60 12.05 15.26 7.34
CA ARG A 60 12.06 15.92 6.05
C ARG A 60 13.13 15.21 5.23
N GLY A 61 12.75 14.08 4.67
CA GLY A 61 13.65 13.12 4.05
C GLY A 61 13.09 12.64 2.73
N PRO A 62 13.96 12.26 1.78
CA PRO A 62 13.53 11.70 0.50
C PRO A 62 12.66 10.45 0.73
N ILE A 63 11.85 10.10 -0.27
CA ILE A 63 11.07 8.85 -0.29
C ILE A 63 11.95 7.70 0.22
N HIS A 64 11.58 7.12 1.35
CA HIS A 64 12.39 6.10 1.98
C HIS A 64 12.14 4.77 1.31
N LYS A 65 13.20 4.09 0.86
CA LYS A 65 13.08 2.75 0.28
C LYS A 65 12.42 1.81 1.30
N ARG A 66 11.37 1.13 0.86
CA ARG A 66 10.66 0.08 1.58
C ARG A 66 10.66 -1.21 0.78
N ARG A 67 10.10 -2.24 1.38
CA ARG A 67 9.89 -3.55 0.75
C ARG A 67 8.38 -3.77 0.63
N MET A 68 7.97 -4.63 -0.30
CA MET A 68 6.56 -4.98 -0.45
C MET A 68 5.95 -5.60 0.83
N LYS A 69 6.77 -6.24 1.66
CA LYS A 69 6.36 -6.70 3.00
C LYS A 69 5.75 -5.58 3.86
N SER A 70 6.22 -4.33 3.73
CA SER A 70 5.64 -3.18 4.46
C SER A 70 4.24 -2.82 3.97
N VAL A 71 3.98 -2.98 2.66
CA VAL A 71 2.67 -2.75 2.05
C VAL A 71 1.69 -3.80 2.54
N LYS A 72 2.06 -5.09 2.44
CA LYS A 72 1.26 -6.20 2.97
C LYS A 72 0.95 -5.99 4.45
N TYR A 73 1.96 -5.67 5.26
CA TYR A 73 1.76 -5.42 6.69
C TYR A 73 0.74 -4.29 6.93
N GLN A 74 0.83 -3.18 6.22
CA GLN A 74 -0.11 -2.07 6.36
C GLN A 74 -1.55 -2.46 6.00
N TYR A 75 -1.71 -3.31 4.98
CA TYR A 75 -2.98 -3.87 4.58
C TYR A 75 -3.52 -4.86 5.64
N ASP A 76 -2.67 -5.73 6.20
CA ASP A 76 -3.03 -6.71 7.24
C ASP A 76 -3.43 -6.08 8.60
N LEU A 77 -3.08 -4.80 8.83
CA LEU A 77 -3.47 -4.06 10.03
C LEU A 77 -4.97 -3.72 10.07
N GLN A 78 -5.69 -3.84 8.95
CA GLN A 78 -7.10 -3.48 8.92
C GLN A 78 -7.95 -4.58 9.57
N SER A 79 -8.79 -4.17 10.51
CA SER A 79 -9.79 -5.03 11.15
C SER A 79 -11.23 -4.63 10.81
N ASN A 80 -11.43 -3.42 10.27
CA ASN A 80 -12.74 -2.93 9.87
C ASN A 80 -13.10 -3.48 8.47
N ARG A 81 -14.25 -4.16 8.37
CA ARG A 81 -14.67 -4.81 7.12
C ARG A 81 -14.83 -3.82 5.96
N LYS A 82 -15.41 -2.65 6.20
CA LYS A 82 -15.61 -1.63 5.17
C LYS A 82 -14.27 -1.14 4.59
N VAL A 83 -13.28 -0.93 5.46
CA VAL A 83 -11.93 -0.52 5.03
C VAL A 83 -11.24 -1.64 4.23
N ILE A 84 -11.41 -2.90 4.65
CA ILE A 84 -10.90 -4.05 3.90
C ILE A 84 -11.53 -4.11 2.50
N ASP A 85 -12.85 -3.92 2.39
CA ASP A 85 -13.56 -3.94 1.11
C ASP A 85 -13.09 -2.80 0.17
N GLU A 86 -12.89 -1.60 0.71
CA GLU A 86 -12.32 -0.46 -0.02
C GLU A 86 -10.89 -0.74 -0.50
N TYR A 87 -10.06 -1.37 0.36
CA TYR A 87 -8.71 -1.77 -0.03
C TYR A 87 -8.74 -2.87 -1.08
N ASP A 88 -9.61 -3.87 -0.96
CA ASP A 88 -9.75 -4.92 -1.97
C ASP A 88 -10.20 -4.36 -3.31
N GLN A 89 -11.08 -3.36 -3.31
CA GLN A 89 -11.46 -2.66 -4.53
C GLN A 89 -10.27 -1.89 -5.14
N PHE A 90 -9.53 -1.14 -4.32
CA PHE A 90 -8.34 -0.42 -4.74
C PHE A 90 -7.29 -1.37 -5.35
N TRP A 91 -7.00 -2.49 -4.69
CA TRP A 91 -6.01 -3.47 -5.13
C TRP A 91 -6.53 -4.38 -6.26
N GLY A 92 -7.85 -4.43 -6.50
CA GLY A 92 -8.46 -5.31 -7.50
C GLY A 92 -8.52 -6.77 -7.05
N PHE A 93 -8.66 -6.97 -5.74
CA PHE A 93 -8.80 -8.27 -5.10
C PHE A 93 -10.26 -8.73 -4.99
N ASN A 94 -11.22 -7.80 -5.12
CA ASN A 94 -12.64 -8.12 -5.23
C ASN A 94 -12.91 -8.81 -6.57
N GLY A 95 -13.24 -10.11 -6.53
CA GLY A 95 -13.48 -10.95 -7.70
C GLY A 95 -12.76 -12.30 -7.70
N VAL A 96 -11.88 -12.55 -6.72
CA VAL A 96 -11.38 -13.90 -6.43
C VAL A 96 -12.25 -14.44 -5.29
N SER A 97 -13.34 -15.12 -5.64
CA SER A 97 -13.99 -16.03 -4.69
C SER A 97 -12.98 -17.12 -4.35
N ASP A 98 -12.72 -17.31 -3.06
CA ASP A 98 -12.11 -18.53 -2.55
C ASP A 98 -13.18 -19.64 -2.64
N ASP A 99 -13.54 -20.04 -3.87
CA ASP A 99 -14.35 -21.24 -4.13
C ASP A 99 -13.45 -22.49 -4.07
#